data_AF-A0AAU1BKL8-F1
#
_entry.id   AF-A0AAU1BKL8-F1
#
_cell.length_a   1.000
_cell.length_b   1.000
_cell.length_c   1.000
_cell.angle_alpha   90.00
_cell.angle_beta   90.00
_cell.angle_gamma   90.00
#
_symmetry.space_group_name_H-M   'P 1'
#
loop_
_entity.id
_entity.type
_entity.pdbx_description
1 polymer ?
#
loop_
_entity_poly.entity_id
_entity_poly.type
_entity_poly.pdbx_seq_one_letter_code
_entity_poly.pdbx_strand_id
1 'polypeptide(L)'
;MTAVAAASVALVVKGALEAAGQEAGHSGWGGGARLVQRLRARFRGDPDAEHALDRVTQAPDDEPTRQELERILAAHMLRDRAFETDVRRLVDEAVAATGHGAQVSAVLIKNAQVFNEKVEVQGDWNVS
;
A
#
# COMPACT_ATOMS: atom_id res chain seq x y z
N MET A 1 -12.06 1.96 4.37
CA MET A 1 -10.59 1.86 4.45
C MET A 1 -10.11 1.21 3.16
N THR A 2 -9.10 1.78 2.49
CA THR A 2 -8.62 1.26 1.19
C THR A 2 -7.55 0.21 1.44
N ALA A 3 -7.62 -0.94 0.76
CA ALA A 3 -6.64 -2.02 0.91
C ALA A 3 -5.19 -1.56 0.64
N VAL A 4 -5.03 -0.53 -0.22
CA VAL A 4 -3.74 0.09 -0.53
C VAL A 4 -3.15 0.85 0.67
N ALA A 5 -3.97 1.54 1.48
CA ALA A 5 -3.49 2.25 2.66
C ALA A 5 -2.93 1.27 3.71
N ALA A 6 -3.69 0.20 4.02
CA ALA A 6 -3.26 -0.85 4.93
C ALA A 6 -1.97 -1.54 4.44
N ALA A 7 -1.89 -1.89 3.15
CA ALA A 7 -0.69 -2.48 2.57
C ALA A 7 0.52 -1.54 2.61
N SER A 8 0.29 -0.23 2.43
CA SER A 8 1.35 0.78 2.55
C SER A 8 1.90 0.85 3.97
N VAL A 9 1.03 0.89 4.98
CA VAL A 9 1.44 0.87 6.39
C VAL A 9 2.21 -0.41 6.72
N ALA A 10 1.75 -1.56 6.25
CA ALA A 10 2.46 -2.83 6.45
C ALA A 10 3.87 -2.82 5.84
N LEU A 11 4.07 -2.19 4.69
CA LEU A 11 5.39 -2.03 4.08
C LEU A 11 6.29 -1.04 4.84
N VAL A 12 5.73 0.03 5.40
CA VAL A 12 6.47 0.96 6.28
C VAL A 12 6.93 0.22 7.54
N VAL A 13 6.02 -0.52 8.18
CA VAL A 13 6.30 -1.34 9.38
C VAL A 13 7.39 -2.37 9.09
N LYS A 14 7.26 -3.11 7.99
CA LYS A 14 8.28 -4.08 7.55
C LYS A 14 9.64 -3.40 7.37
N GLY A 15 9.69 -2.27 6.66
CA GLY A 15 10.93 -1.53 6.44
C GLY A 15 11.54 -0.98 7.74
N ALA A 16 10.73 -0.55 8.69
CA ALA A 16 11.19 -0.10 10.01
C ALA A 16 11.77 -1.24 10.86
N LEU A 17 11.12 -2.41 10.85
CA LEU A 17 11.60 -3.61 11.54
C LEU A 17 12.91 -4.13 10.94
N GLU A 18 13.01 -4.19 9.60
CA GLU A 18 14.24 -4.57 8.88
C GLU A 18 15.39 -3.59 9.20
N ALA A 19 15.09 -2.29 9.35
CA ALA A 19 16.07 -1.27 9.73
C ALA A 19 16.58 -1.43 11.17
N ALA A 20 15.69 -1.74 12.11
CA ALA A 20 16.02 -1.91 13.52
C ALA A 20 16.75 -3.24 13.80
N GLY A 21 16.49 -4.28 12.99
CA GLY A 21 16.94 -5.65 13.24
C GLY A 21 18.39 -6.00 12.87
N GLN A 22 19.22 -5.08 12.37
CA GLN A 22 20.60 -5.38 11.91
C GLN A 22 20.69 -6.45 10.80
N GLU A 23 19.59 -6.76 10.10
CA GLU A 23 19.60 -7.63 8.92
C GLU A 23 20.00 -6.81 7.68
N ALA A 24 21.17 -6.15 7.76
CA ALA A 24 21.82 -5.44 6.66
C ALA A 24 22.41 -6.40 5.60
N GLY A 25 21.82 -7.59 5.47
CA GLY A 25 22.16 -8.63 4.50
C GLY A 25 21.52 -8.35 3.14
N HIS A 26 22.03 -7.34 2.45
CA HIS A 26 22.12 -7.24 0.98
C HIS A 26 20.88 -7.31 0.06
N SER A 27 19.63 -7.49 0.50
CA SER A 27 18.52 -7.58 -0.49
C SER A 27 17.12 -7.11 -0.09
N GLY A 28 16.85 -6.69 1.15
CA GLY A 28 15.47 -6.42 1.60
C GLY A 28 14.90 -5.01 1.35
N TRP A 29 15.74 -3.96 1.32
CA TRP A 29 15.28 -2.59 1.55
C TRP A 29 14.76 -1.82 0.31
N GLY A 30 14.76 -2.43 -0.87
CA GLY A 30 14.54 -1.70 -2.13
C GLY A 30 13.14 -1.09 -2.29
N GLY A 31 12.10 -1.76 -1.79
CA GLY A 31 10.70 -1.33 -1.94
C GLY A 31 10.20 -0.40 -0.83
N GLY A 32 10.44 -0.79 0.43
CA GLY A 32 9.95 -0.04 1.60
C GLY A 32 10.57 1.36 1.74
N ALA A 33 11.87 1.52 1.46
CA ALA A 33 12.54 2.82 1.54
C ALA A 33 11.98 3.82 0.52
N ARG A 34 11.71 3.37 -0.71
CA ARG A 34 11.14 4.21 -1.77
C ARG A 34 9.74 4.68 -1.40
N LEU A 35 8.92 3.78 -0.85
CA LEU A 35 7.59 4.12 -0.34
C LEU A 35 7.69 5.17 0.77
N VAL A 36 8.51 4.97 1.80
CA VAL A 36 8.67 5.93 2.91
C VAL A 36 9.16 7.30 2.41
N GLN A 37 10.14 7.34 1.51
CA GLN A 37 10.61 8.59 0.91
C GLN A 37 9.50 9.30 0.14
N ARG A 38 8.68 8.56 -0.61
CA ARG A 38 7.56 9.12 -1.36
C ARG A 38 6.50 9.69 -0.42
N LEU A 39 6.18 8.98 0.66
CA LEU A 39 5.24 9.44 1.69
C LEU A 39 5.75 10.71 2.38
N ARG A 40 7.03 10.74 2.80
CA ARG A 40 7.65 11.95 3.35
C ARG A 40 7.58 13.14 2.41
N ALA A 41 7.88 12.93 1.12
CA ALA A 41 7.77 13.99 0.13
C ALA A 41 6.34 14.49 -0.05
N ARG A 42 5.34 13.58 0.04
CA ARG A 42 3.92 13.94 -0.11
C ARG A 42 3.36 14.65 1.11
N PHE A 43 3.77 14.22 2.29
CA PHE A 43 3.33 14.75 3.58
C PHE A 43 4.03 16.05 3.95
N ARG A 44 5.03 16.49 3.18
CA ARG A 44 5.71 17.76 3.41
C ARG A 44 4.71 18.92 3.51
N GLY A 45 4.66 19.55 4.67
CA GLY A 45 3.73 20.65 4.97
C GLY A 45 2.40 20.21 5.60
N ASP A 46 2.24 18.92 5.89
CA ASP A 46 1.17 18.33 6.69
C ASP A 46 1.80 17.71 7.96
N PRO A 47 1.89 18.48 9.07
CA PRO A 47 2.61 18.04 10.26
C PRO A 47 1.99 16.79 10.90
N ASP A 48 0.67 16.63 10.82
CA ASP A 48 -0.01 15.46 11.38
C ASP A 48 0.39 14.19 10.63
N ALA A 49 0.47 14.27 9.29
CA ALA A 49 0.89 13.16 8.45
C ALA A 49 2.39 12.83 8.59
N GLU A 50 3.25 13.86 8.69
CA GLU A 50 4.68 13.68 8.98
C GLU A 50 4.90 12.98 10.31
N HIS A 51 4.22 13.44 11.38
CA HIS A 51 4.34 12.86 12.71
C HIS A 51 3.78 11.43 12.78
N ALA A 52 2.68 11.13 12.08
CA ALA A 52 2.14 9.78 12.03
C ALA A 52 3.11 8.80 11.36
N LEU A 53 3.74 9.21 10.25
CA LEU A 53 4.72 8.39 9.55
C LEU A 53 5.98 8.13 10.40
N ASP A 54 6.49 9.16 11.07
CA ASP A 54 7.66 9.03 11.92
C ASP A 54 7.37 8.18 13.17
N ARG A 55 6.18 8.30 13.78
CA ARG A 55 5.78 7.43 14.90
C ARG A 55 5.68 5.96 14.50
N VAL A 56 5.10 5.61 13.34
CA VAL A 56 5.09 4.22 12.85
C VAL A 56 6.52 3.71 12.62
N THR A 57 7.41 4.59 12.15
CA THR A 57 8.82 4.21 11.91
C THR A 57 9.56 3.94 13.22
N GLN A 58 9.25 4.68 14.30
CA GLN A 58 9.90 4.53 15.60
C GLN A 58 9.28 3.42 16.47
N ALA A 59 7.98 3.18 16.33
CA ALA A 59 7.22 2.19 17.09
C ALA A 59 6.37 1.33 16.12
N PRO A 60 7.00 0.49 15.28
CA PRO A 60 6.30 -0.29 14.25
C PRO A 60 5.28 -1.30 14.79
N ASP A 61 5.44 -1.75 16.03
CA ASP A 61 4.52 -2.70 16.67
C ASP A 61 3.29 -2.02 17.31
N ASP A 62 3.29 -0.69 17.42
CA ASP A 62 2.20 0.07 18.03
C ASP A 62 0.98 0.15 17.09
N GLU A 63 -0.02 -0.69 17.36
CA GLU A 63 -1.26 -0.78 16.59
C GLU A 63 -2.01 0.56 16.46
N PRO A 64 -2.22 1.35 17.53
CA PRO A 64 -2.86 2.67 17.41
C PRO A 64 -2.14 3.60 16.43
N THR A 65 -0.81 3.62 16.46
CA THR A 65 -0.01 4.46 15.56
C THR A 65 -0.11 3.99 14.11
N ARG A 66 -0.17 2.67 13.85
CA ARG A 66 -0.40 2.12 12.51
C ARG A 66 -1.76 2.50 11.94
N GLN A 67 -2.82 2.37 12.74
CA GLN A 67 -4.18 2.74 12.34
C GLN A 67 -4.32 4.24 12.07
N GLU A 68 -3.60 5.07 12.81
CA GLU A 68 -3.58 6.51 12.56
C GLU A 68 -2.98 6.84 11.20
N LEU A 69 -1.81 6.27 10.88
CA LEU A 69 -1.19 6.45 9.58
C LEU A 69 -2.09 5.92 8.44
N GLU A 70 -2.76 4.79 8.63
CA GLU A 70 -3.69 4.24 7.64
C GLU A 70 -4.84 5.22 7.35
N ARG A 71 -5.45 5.81 8.38
CA ARG A 71 -6.54 6.78 8.23
C ARG A 71 -6.09 8.03 7.49
N ILE A 72 -4.91 8.56 7.84
CA ILE A 72 -4.33 9.73 7.16
C ILE A 72 -4.04 9.41 5.69
N LEU A 73 -3.42 8.26 5.40
CA LEU A 73 -3.15 7.81 4.03
C LEU A 73 -4.45 7.68 3.22
N ALA A 74 -5.47 7.04 3.79
CA ALA A 74 -6.76 6.91 3.13
C ALA A 74 -7.39 8.28 2.83
N ALA A 75 -7.30 9.24 3.76
CA ALA A 75 -7.81 10.59 3.55
C ALA A 75 -7.07 11.34 2.43
N HIS A 76 -5.75 11.19 2.33
CA HIS A 76 -4.94 11.76 1.24
C HIS A 76 -5.27 11.09 -0.11
N MET A 77 -5.39 9.76 -0.16
CA MET A 77 -5.76 9.02 -1.37
C MET A 77 -7.16 9.37 -1.89
N LEU A 78 -8.13 9.58 -0.98
CA LEU A 78 -9.48 10.00 -1.36
C LEU A 78 -9.51 11.38 -2.01
N ARG A 79 -8.63 12.29 -1.57
CA ARG A 79 -8.50 13.65 -2.11
C ARG A 79 -7.66 13.70 -3.38
N ASP A 80 -6.73 12.78 -3.54
CA ASP A 80 -5.74 12.77 -4.61
C ASP A 80 -5.61 11.36 -5.21
N ARG A 81 -6.37 11.13 -6.28
CA ARG A 81 -6.40 9.84 -7.00
C ARG A 81 -5.08 9.52 -7.72
N ALA A 82 -4.32 10.55 -8.11
CA ALA A 82 -3.00 10.35 -8.71
C ALA A 82 -2.02 9.81 -7.65
N PHE A 83 -2.09 10.35 -6.43
CA PHE A 83 -1.33 9.83 -5.29
C PHE A 83 -1.73 8.39 -4.94
N GLU A 84 -3.02 8.06 -4.89
CA GLU A 84 -3.49 6.68 -4.69
C GLU A 84 -2.86 5.72 -5.71
N THR A 85 -2.87 6.10 -6.99
CA THR A 85 -2.33 5.29 -8.08
C THR A 85 -0.82 5.09 -7.94
N ASP A 86 -0.08 6.14 -7.60
CA ASP A 86 1.37 6.07 -7.42
C ASP A 86 1.76 5.20 -6.22
N VAL A 87 1.05 5.34 -5.09
CA VAL A 87 1.28 4.49 -3.91
C VAL A 87 0.93 3.04 -4.21
N ARG A 88 -0.18 2.77 -4.89
CA ARG A 88 -0.54 1.41 -5.30
C ARG A 88 0.55 0.76 -6.14
N ARG A 89 1.10 1.50 -7.12
CA ARG A 89 2.20 1.01 -7.96
C ARG A 89 3.44 0.67 -7.11
N LEU A 90 3.82 1.52 -6.16
CA LEU A 90 4.95 1.26 -5.27
C LEU A 90 4.73 0.04 -4.36
N VAL A 91 3.49 -0.15 -3.87
CA VAL A 91 3.11 -1.34 -3.10
C VAL A 91 3.22 -2.60 -3.97
N ASP A 92 2.67 -2.58 -5.17
CA ASP A 92 2.70 -3.71 -6.11
C ASP A 92 4.15 -4.07 -6.49
N GLU A 93 4.99 -3.08 -6.76
CA GLU A 93 6.42 -3.26 -7.03
C GLU A 93 7.17 -3.87 -5.83
N ALA A 94 6.88 -3.43 -4.61
CA ALA A 94 7.51 -3.97 -3.40
C ALA A 94 7.09 -5.42 -3.13
N VAL A 95 5.82 -5.77 -3.36
CA VAL A 95 5.31 -7.14 -3.26
C VAL A 95 5.96 -8.03 -4.31
N ALA A 96 6.04 -7.57 -5.57
CA ALA A 96 6.67 -8.32 -6.66
C ALA A 96 8.18 -8.53 -6.43
N ALA A 97 8.87 -7.54 -5.87
CA ALA A 97 10.29 -7.64 -5.53
C ALA A 97 10.56 -8.65 -4.40
N THR A 98 9.62 -8.82 -3.47
CA THR A 98 9.70 -9.83 -2.41
C THR A 98 9.46 -11.25 -2.95
N GLY A 99 8.80 -11.39 -4.12
CA GLY A 99 8.34 -12.66 -4.70
C GLY A 99 9.37 -13.50 -5.47
N HIS A 100 10.67 -13.13 -5.51
CA HIS A 100 11.73 -13.97 -6.12
C HIS A 100 12.16 -15.17 -5.24
N GLY A 101 11.26 -15.64 -4.37
CA GLY A 101 11.35 -16.90 -3.66
C GLY A 101 9.97 -17.27 -3.11
N ALA A 102 9.31 -18.21 -3.78
CA ALA A 102 7.99 -18.78 -3.45
C ALA A 102 6.75 -17.92 -3.75
N GLN A 103 5.97 -18.44 -4.71
CA GLN A 103 4.55 -18.22 -4.99
C GLN A 103 3.78 -17.50 -3.86
N VAL A 104 3.44 -16.23 -4.08
CA VAL A 104 2.44 -15.52 -3.28
C VAL A 104 1.06 -16.09 -3.65
N SER A 105 0.70 -17.15 -2.92
CA SER A 105 -0.63 -17.75 -2.92
C SER A 105 -1.71 -16.71 -2.63
N ALA A 106 -2.52 -16.41 -3.64
CA ALA A 106 -4.00 -16.37 -3.69
C ALA A 106 -4.87 -15.88 -2.49
N VAL A 107 -4.32 -15.48 -1.35
CA VAL A 107 -5.08 -15.10 -0.14
C VAL A 107 -5.37 -13.59 -0.10
N LEU A 108 -4.57 -12.76 -0.76
CA LEU A 108 -4.81 -11.30 -0.84
C LEU A 108 -5.76 -10.91 -1.97
N ILE A 109 -5.95 -11.77 -2.98
CA ILE A 109 -6.94 -11.58 -4.06
C ILE A 109 -8.25 -12.30 -3.69
N LYS A 110 -8.83 -11.99 -2.53
CA LYS A 110 -10.21 -12.46 -2.21
C LYS A 110 -11.22 -11.34 -1.99
N ASN A 111 -10.77 -10.07 -1.96
CA ASN A 111 -11.66 -8.91 -1.83
C ASN A 111 -11.90 -8.14 -3.14
N ALA A 112 -11.42 -8.64 -4.29
CA ALA A 112 -11.79 -8.09 -5.60
C ALA A 112 -13.11 -8.72 -6.14
N GLN A 113 -14.06 -9.04 -5.25
CA GLN A 113 -15.35 -9.58 -5.67
C GLN A 113 -16.19 -8.51 -6.38
N VAL A 114 -16.13 -8.58 -7.71
CA VAL A 114 -17.21 -8.41 -8.70
C VAL A 114 -18.07 -7.15 -8.57
N PHE A 115 -17.69 -6.11 -9.33
CA PHE A 115 -18.65 -5.15 -9.86
C PHE A 115 -18.56 -5.19 -11.39
N ASN A 116 -19.20 -6.19 -11.99
CA ASN A 116 -19.57 -6.12 -13.39
C ASN A 116 -21.03 -5.69 -13.44
N GLU A 117 -21.20 -4.37 -13.50
CA GLU A 117 -22.46 -3.74 -13.83
C GLU A 117 -22.89 -4.23 -15.23
N LYS A 118 -24.16 -4.60 -15.30
CA LYS A 118 -24.93 -5.08 -16.45
C LYS A 118 -24.53 -4.33 -17.74
N VAL A 119 -23.94 -5.03 -18.71
CA VAL A 119 -24.00 -4.58 -20.10
C VAL A 119 -25.11 -5.38 -20.77
N GLU A 120 -26.33 -4.85 -20.72
CA GLU A 120 -27.42 -5.27 -21.60
C GLU A 120 -27.06 -4.83 -23.02
N VAL A 121 -26.45 -5.73 -23.79
CA VAL A 121 -26.44 -5.58 -25.25
C VAL A 121 -27.70 -6.27 -25.76
N GLN A 122 -28.76 -5.49 -25.95
CA GLN A 122 -29.94 -5.92 -26.68
C GLN A 122 -29.57 -5.95 -28.17
N GLY A 123 -29.07 -7.11 -28.62
CA GLY A 123 -28.82 -7.41 -30.03
C GLY A 123 -29.78 -8.49 -30.48
N ASP A 124 -30.85 -8.09 -31.17
CA ASP A 124 -31.66 -8.98 -32.00
C ASP A 124 -30.74 -9.63 -33.05
N TRP A 125 -30.44 -10.91 -32.90
CA TRP A 125 -29.78 -11.69 -33.95
C TRP A 125 -30.64 -12.89 -34.29
N ASN A 126 -31.52 -12.63 -35.26
CA ASN A 126 -32.20 -13.59 -36.09
C ASN A 126 -31.15 -14.46 -36.82
N VAL A 127 -31.10 -15.75 -36.52
CA VAL A 127 -30.45 -16.75 -37.37
C VAL A 127 -31.53 -17.72 -37.83
N SER A 128 -31.55 -17.85 -39.16
CA SER A 128 -32.51 -18.48 -40.06
C SER A 128 -33.02 -19.87 -39.70
#